data_AF-A0A9W7YAY4-F1
#
_entry.id   AF-A0A9W7YAY4-F1
#
_cell.length_a   1.000
_cell.length_b   1.000
_cell.length_c   1.000
_cell.angle_alpha   90.00
_cell.angle_beta   90.00
_cell.angle_gamma   90.00
#
_symmetry.space_group_name_H-M   'P 1'
#
loop_
_entity.id
_entity.type
_entity.pdbx_description
1 polymer ?
#
loop_
_entity_poly.entity_id
_entity_poly.type
_entity_poly.pdbx_seq_one_letter_code
_entity_poly.pdbx_strand_id
1 'polypeptide(L)'
;MRGTHWLRAGLGAAALHSTTVAGLSGNKFRFKLDQLYEVSIGLENLRGTPAAFGDFNGDQQTDLFVITPDQKGIELWEWQLRSKSFVHKTSADISVSGDILVSNVIPGDYDMDGNLDLLVQGSSRSTAEIAMVLYLGD
;
A
#
# COMPACT_ATOMS: atom_id res chain seq x y z
N MET A 1 51.92 46.19 -19.23
CA MET A 1 52.48 45.08 -18.45
C MET A 1 52.58 43.86 -19.36
N ARG A 2 53.71 43.16 -19.26
CA ARG A 2 54.17 41.97 -20.03
C ARG A 2 53.12 40.84 -20.00
N GLY A 3 53.00 39.88 -20.93
CA GLY A 3 53.85 39.42 -22.03
C GLY A 3 53.15 38.25 -22.77
N THR A 4 53.80 37.79 -23.84
CA THR A 4 53.39 36.76 -24.83
C THR A 4 53.59 35.29 -24.35
N HIS A 5 53.13 34.33 -25.21
CA HIS A 5 53.57 32.91 -25.39
C HIS A 5 52.56 31.82 -24.94
N TRP A 6 52.29 30.68 -25.60
CA TRP A 6 52.52 30.06 -26.93
C TRP A 6 51.57 28.83 -27.05
N LEU A 7 51.37 28.29 -28.26
CA LEU A 7 50.58 27.09 -28.61
C LEU A 7 51.01 25.79 -27.89
N ARG A 8 50.06 24.85 -27.75
CA ARG A 8 50.20 23.46 -28.25
C ARG A 8 48.86 22.72 -28.37
N ALA A 9 48.71 22.05 -29.50
CA ALA A 9 47.66 21.10 -29.81
C ALA A 9 47.82 19.81 -29.00
N GLY A 10 46.69 19.20 -28.62
CA GLY A 10 46.60 17.83 -28.16
C GLY A 10 45.33 17.21 -28.74
N LEU A 11 45.48 16.51 -29.87
CA LEU A 11 44.49 15.57 -30.38
C LEU A 11 44.39 14.40 -29.39
N GLY A 12 43.26 14.28 -28.71
CA GLY A 12 42.80 13.04 -28.10
C GLY A 12 41.49 12.67 -28.75
N ALA A 13 41.53 11.76 -29.73
CA ALA A 13 40.31 11.16 -30.26
C ALA A 13 39.77 10.17 -29.22
N ALA A 14 38.58 10.43 -28.70
CA ALA A 14 37.75 9.41 -28.07
C ALA A 14 36.28 9.69 -28.38
N ALA A 15 35.87 9.09 -29.49
CA ALA A 15 34.59 8.43 -29.74
C ALA A 15 33.28 9.07 -29.19
N LEU A 16 32.46 9.39 -30.20
CA LEU A 16 31.02 9.21 -30.32
C LEU A 16 30.11 10.30 -29.73
N HIS A 17 29.32 10.81 -30.67
CA HIS A 17 28.36 11.89 -30.58
C HIS A 17 27.38 11.67 -29.44
N SER A 18 27.13 12.76 -28.72
CA SER A 18 25.92 12.96 -27.94
C SER A 18 24.71 12.71 -28.84
N THR A 19 24.02 11.60 -28.63
CA THR A 19 22.57 11.61 -28.78
C THR A 19 22.02 11.86 -27.39
N THR A 20 21.76 13.13 -27.10
CA THR A 20 20.83 13.51 -26.05
C THR A 20 19.49 12.91 -26.44
N VAL A 21 19.17 11.72 -25.92
CA VAL A 21 17.77 11.32 -25.83
C VAL A 21 17.24 12.09 -24.64
N ALA A 22 16.49 13.14 -24.92
CA ALA A 22 15.60 13.75 -23.95
C ALA A 22 14.61 12.67 -23.49
N GLY A 23 14.94 11.98 -22.40
CA GLY A 23 14.15 10.91 -21.82
C GLY A 23 14.01 11.13 -20.33
N LEU A 24 12.93 11.82 -19.95
CA LEU A 24 12.35 11.92 -18.60
C LEU A 24 13.36 11.99 -17.43
N SER A 25 13.84 13.20 -17.18
CA SER A 25 14.27 13.64 -15.85
C SER A 25 13.17 13.35 -14.82
N GLY A 26 13.50 12.66 -13.72
CA GLY A 26 12.79 12.86 -12.44
C GLY A 26 12.32 11.62 -11.67
N ASN A 27 12.08 10.48 -12.32
CA ASN A 27 11.48 9.35 -11.59
C ASN A 27 12.55 8.38 -11.09
N LYS A 28 13.10 8.67 -9.90
CA LYS A 28 13.68 7.61 -9.05
C LYS A 28 12.54 6.64 -8.69
N PHE A 29 12.32 5.62 -9.51
CA PHE A 29 11.54 4.48 -9.05
C PHE A 29 12.19 3.97 -7.75
N ARG A 30 11.38 3.76 -6.70
CA ARG A 30 11.83 3.37 -5.36
C ARG A 30 12.48 1.98 -5.32
N PHE A 31 12.41 1.22 -6.41
CA PHE A 31 12.95 -0.12 -6.51
C PHE A 31 14.27 -0.10 -7.27
N LYS A 32 15.30 -0.73 -6.71
CA LYS A 32 16.63 -0.81 -7.34
C LYS A 32 16.66 -1.81 -8.49
N LEU A 33 15.74 -2.77 -8.51
CA LEU A 33 15.63 -3.85 -9.49
C LEU A 33 14.15 -4.21 -9.69
N ASP A 34 13.81 -4.64 -10.90
CA ASP A 34 12.49 -5.16 -11.28
C ASP A 34 12.37 -6.63 -10.84
N GLN A 35 12.41 -6.87 -9.52
CA GLN A 35 12.36 -8.21 -8.94
C GLN A 35 11.39 -8.29 -7.77
N LEU A 36 10.96 -9.51 -7.47
CA LEU A 36 10.27 -9.81 -6.22
C LEU A 36 11.27 -9.80 -5.07
N TYR A 37 10.94 -9.08 -4.01
CA TYR A 37 11.69 -9.10 -2.76
C TYR A 37 10.93 -9.97 -1.77
N GLU A 38 11.55 -11.07 -1.35
CA GLU A 38 11.05 -11.81 -0.19
C GLU A 38 11.33 -10.98 1.06
N VAL A 39 10.28 -10.59 1.76
CA VAL A 39 10.37 -9.85 3.02
C VAL A 39 9.45 -10.52 4.02
N SER A 40 9.99 -10.82 5.20
CA SER A 40 9.19 -11.19 6.35
C SER A 40 8.65 -9.90 6.98
N ILE A 41 7.35 -9.70 6.84
CA ILE A 41 6.62 -8.52 7.35
C ILE A 41 5.50 -8.91 8.29
N GLY A 42 5.51 -10.13 8.84
CA GLY A 42 4.48 -10.60 9.78
C GLY A 42 3.21 -11.11 9.10
N LEU A 43 3.22 -11.34 7.79
CA LEU A 43 2.08 -11.87 7.01
C LEU A 43 2.31 -13.31 6.52
N GLU A 44 3.31 -14.01 7.05
CA GLU A 44 3.71 -15.35 6.58
C GLU A 44 2.61 -16.39 6.78
N ASN A 45 1.69 -16.15 7.72
CA ASN A 45 0.55 -17.02 8.02
C ASN A 45 -0.79 -16.41 7.60
N LEU A 46 -0.80 -15.34 6.81
CA LEU A 46 -2.02 -14.71 6.36
C LEU A 46 -2.81 -15.67 5.45
N ARG A 47 -4.07 -15.94 5.80
CA ARG A 47 -4.94 -16.86 5.03
C ARG A 47 -6.02 -16.15 4.24
N GLY A 48 -6.44 -14.97 4.69
CA GLY A 48 -7.47 -14.18 4.04
C GLY A 48 -6.97 -13.40 2.83
N THR A 49 -7.84 -12.56 2.29
CA THR A 49 -7.54 -11.70 1.13
C THR A 49 -7.35 -10.26 1.60
N PRO A 50 -6.16 -9.63 1.38
CA PRO A 50 -5.99 -8.19 1.54
C PRO A 50 -7.09 -7.43 0.79
N ALA A 51 -7.84 -6.62 1.50
CA ALA A 51 -9.04 -5.96 0.96
C ALA A 51 -8.89 -4.44 0.94
N ALA A 52 -8.29 -3.86 1.98
CA ALA A 52 -8.11 -2.41 2.08
C ALA A 52 -6.92 -2.04 2.95
N PHE A 53 -6.53 -0.78 2.85
CA PHE A 53 -5.50 -0.15 3.67
C PHE A 53 -6.09 1.10 4.34
N GLY A 54 -5.66 1.40 5.56
CA GLY A 54 -6.10 2.57 6.31
C GLY A 54 -5.24 2.79 7.55
N ASP A 55 -5.42 3.91 8.24
CA ASP A 55 -4.81 4.17 9.55
C ASP A 55 -5.91 3.97 10.60
N PHE A 56 -6.02 2.76 11.16
CA PHE A 56 -7.17 2.40 12.00
C PHE A 56 -7.04 3.01 13.39
N ASN A 57 -5.82 3.07 13.93
CA ASN A 57 -5.56 3.50 15.30
C ASN A 57 -5.08 4.97 15.40
N GLY A 58 -5.01 5.69 14.28
CA GLY A 58 -4.60 7.09 14.21
C GLY A 58 -3.10 7.32 14.45
N ASP A 59 -2.26 6.29 14.29
CA ASP A 59 -0.83 6.36 14.53
C ASP A 59 -0.02 6.83 13.31
N GLN A 60 -0.69 7.20 12.22
CA GLN A 60 -0.15 7.63 10.94
C GLN A 60 0.56 6.52 10.15
N GLN A 61 0.37 5.26 10.55
CA GLN A 61 0.86 4.11 9.82
C GLN A 61 -0.26 3.43 9.04
N THR A 62 0.12 2.80 7.93
CA THR A 62 -0.85 2.10 7.08
C THR A 62 -1.03 0.68 7.58
N ASP A 63 -2.19 0.42 8.16
CA ASP A 63 -2.71 -0.88 8.54
C ASP A 63 -3.37 -1.58 7.35
N LEU A 64 -3.64 -2.87 7.53
CA LEU A 64 -4.17 -3.76 6.51
C LEU A 64 -5.47 -4.41 7.01
N PHE A 65 -6.54 -4.29 6.22
CA PHE A 65 -7.77 -5.03 6.41
C PHE A 65 -7.80 -6.25 5.50
N VAL A 66 -8.19 -7.40 6.04
CA VAL A 66 -8.17 -8.68 5.34
C VAL A 66 -9.53 -9.35 5.45
N ILE A 67 -10.14 -9.70 4.31
CA ILE A 67 -11.37 -10.50 4.32
C ILE A 67 -11.00 -11.95 4.66
N THR A 68 -11.69 -12.53 5.64
CA THR A 68 -11.45 -13.92 6.06
C THR A 68 -11.73 -14.91 4.92
N PRO A 69 -11.11 -16.11 4.92
CA PRO A 69 -11.30 -17.09 3.84
C PRO A 69 -12.75 -17.52 3.60
N ASP A 70 -13.60 -17.47 4.63
CA ASP A 70 -15.02 -17.79 4.55
C ASP A 70 -15.91 -16.59 4.18
N GLN A 71 -15.30 -15.41 3.95
CA GLN A 71 -15.97 -14.15 3.62
C GLN A 71 -16.99 -13.70 4.68
N LYS A 72 -16.84 -14.16 5.93
CA LYS A 72 -17.73 -13.83 7.05
C LYS A 72 -17.11 -12.87 8.07
N GLY A 73 -15.89 -12.42 7.84
CA GLY A 73 -15.24 -11.45 8.71
C GLY A 73 -14.19 -10.61 8.01
N ILE A 74 -13.72 -9.62 8.74
CA ILE A 74 -12.64 -8.73 8.37
C ILE A 74 -11.65 -8.74 9.53
N GLU A 75 -10.41 -9.14 9.25
CA GLU A 75 -9.30 -9.10 10.20
C GLU A 75 -8.56 -7.77 10.07
N LEU A 76 -8.15 -7.18 11.20
CA LEU A 76 -7.26 -6.01 11.23
C LEU A 76 -5.82 -6.44 11.50
N TRP A 77 -4.92 -6.01 10.64
CA TRP A 77 -3.48 -6.21 10.79
C TRP A 77 -2.79 -4.84 10.89
N GLU A 78 -2.34 -4.48 12.09
CA GLU A 78 -1.73 -3.18 12.37
C GLU A 78 -0.24 -3.17 11.99
N TRP A 79 0.24 -2.10 11.35
CA TRP A 79 1.66 -1.95 11.06
C TRP A 79 2.44 -1.45 12.27
N GLN A 80 3.29 -2.32 12.83
CA GLN A 80 4.15 -1.97 13.94
C GLN A 80 5.48 -1.41 13.44
N LEU A 81 5.66 -0.09 13.52
CA LEU A 81 6.85 0.60 13.01
C LEU A 81 8.18 0.08 13.62
N ARG A 82 8.16 -0.30 14.90
CA ARG A 82 9.38 -0.78 15.60
C ARG A 82 9.84 -2.14 15.11
N SER A 83 8.93 -3.09 14.96
CA SER A 83 9.23 -4.44 14.46
C SER A 83 9.25 -4.50 12.93
N LYS A 84 8.72 -3.49 12.25
CA LYS A 84 8.53 -3.44 10.79
C LYS A 84 7.71 -4.63 10.29
N SER A 85 6.64 -4.91 11.02
CA SER A 85 5.79 -6.06 10.75
C SER A 85 4.32 -5.72 11.02
N PHE A 86 3.44 -6.34 10.27
CA PHE A 86 2.03 -6.42 10.59
C PHE A 86 1.80 -7.34 11.80
N VAL A 87 0.87 -6.95 12.66
CA VAL A 87 0.43 -7.75 13.82
C VAL A 87 -1.09 -7.85 13.79
N HIS A 88 -1.61 -9.07 13.84
CA HIS A 88 -3.05 -9.31 13.87
C HIS A 88 -3.66 -8.78 15.17
N LYS A 89 -4.57 -7.82 15.04
CA LYS A 89 -5.32 -7.19 16.12
C LYS A 89 -6.68 -7.86 16.27
N THR A 90 -6.70 -9.06 16.84
CA THR A 90 -7.92 -9.87 17.01
C THR A 90 -9.06 -9.16 17.76
N SER A 91 -8.74 -8.21 18.65
CA SER A 91 -9.75 -7.43 19.38
C SER A 91 -10.58 -6.49 18.51
N ALA A 92 -10.11 -6.20 17.29
CA ALA A 92 -10.75 -5.31 16.33
C ALA A 92 -11.31 -6.06 15.11
N ASP A 93 -11.27 -7.40 15.11
CA ASP A 93 -11.84 -8.19 14.04
C ASP A 93 -13.36 -8.01 13.98
N ILE A 94 -13.87 -7.83 12.77
CA ILE A 94 -15.30 -7.66 12.52
C ILE A 94 -15.88 -8.99 12.07
N SER A 95 -16.91 -9.47 12.78
CA SER A 95 -17.77 -10.55 12.30
C SER A 95 -18.98 -9.98 11.56
N VAL A 96 -19.14 -10.36 10.30
CA VAL A 96 -20.28 -9.95 9.48
C VAL A 96 -21.40 -10.97 9.67
N SER A 97 -22.47 -10.52 10.31
CA SER A 97 -23.61 -11.39 10.65
C SER A 97 -24.53 -11.66 9.46
N GLY A 98 -25.34 -12.71 9.59
CA GLY A 98 -26.35 -13.07 8.59
C GLY A 98 -25.78 -13.74 7.33
N ASP A 99 -26.50 -13.58 6.23
CA ASP A 99 -26.23 -14.29 4.98
C ASP A 99 -25.30 -13.54 4.01
N ILE A 100 -24.67 -12.45 4.47
CA ILE A 100 -23.77 -11.62 3.66
C ILE A 100 -22.42 -12.30 3.50
N LEU A 101 -21.92 -12.39 2.27
CA LEU A 101 -20.54 -12.75 1.95
C LEU A 101 -19.79 -11.48 1.55
N VAL A 102 -18.77 -11.11 2.33
CA VAL A 102 -17.98 -9.90 2.13
C VAL A 102 -17.13 -10.03 0.87
N SER A 103 -17.20 -9.02 0.01
CA SER A 103 -16.38 -8.93 -1.21
C SER A 103 -15.53 -7.68 -1.28
N ASN A 104 -15.83 -6.66 -0.46
CA ASN A 104 -15.08 -5.41 -0.45
C ASN A 104 -15.17 -4.70 0.91
N VAL A 105 -14.12 -3.96 1.24
CA VAL A 105 -13.99 -3.13 2.44
C VAL A 105 -13.54 -1.74 1.99
N ILE A 106 -14.26 -0.70 2.38
CA ILE A 106 -14.02 0.67 1.91
C ILE A 106 -13.84 1.58 3.14
N PRO A 107 -12.59 1.82 3.56
CA PRO A 107 -12.31 2.71 4.68
C PRO A 107 -12.63 4.17 4.37
N GLY A 108 -13.09 4.91 5.36
CA GLY A 108 -13.34 6.34 5.30
C GLY A 108 -13.91 6.88 6.60
N ASP A 109 -13.82 8.18 6.83
CA ASP A 109 -14.50 8.87 7.92
C ASP A 109 -15.87 9.34 7.39
N TYR A 110 -16.91 8.52 7.59
CA TYR A 110 -18.24 8.73 7.00
C TYR A 110 -19.15 9.57 7.90
N ASP A 111 -18.91 9.58 9.21
CA ASP A 111 -19.68 10.40 10.15
C ASP A 111 -18.97 11.70 10.60
N MET A 112 -17.74 11.91 10.12
CA MET A 112 -16.92 13.11 10.32
C MET A 112 -16.44 13.31 11.76
N ASP A 113 -16.26 12.22 12.52
CA ASP A 113 -15.74 12.28 13.89
C ASP A 113 -14.20 12.25 13.96
N GLY A 114 -13.54 11.96 12.84
CA GLY A 114 -12.08 11.86 12.71
C GLY A 114 -11.50 10.47 12.95
N ASN A 115 -12.35 9.48 13.26
CA ASN A 115 -11.99 8.07 13.33
C ASN A 115 -12.23 7.39 11.98
N LEU A 116 -11.53 6.27 11.74
CA LEU A 116 -11.67 5.53 10.49
C LEU A 116 -12.83 4.54 10.59
N ASP A 117 -13.90 4.78 9.83
CA ASP A 117 -15.00 3.82 9.66
C ASP A 117 -14.74 2.87 8.48
N LEU A 118 -15.56 1.82 8.40
CA LEU A 118 -15.55 0.87 7.30
C LEU A 118 -16.95 0.71 6.68
N LEU A 119 -17.06 1.04 5.39
CA LEU A 119 -18.18 0.60 4.57
C LEU A 119 -17.86 -0.77 3.98
N VAL A 120 -18.59 -1.79 4.43
CA VAL A 120 -18.42 -3.19 4.03
C VAL A 120 -19.47 -3.54 2.99
N GLN A 121 -19.00 -4.02 1.83
CA GLN A 121 -19.89 -4.47 0.75
C GLN A 121 -19.76 -5.97 0.56
N GLY A 122 -20.90 -6.61 0.38
CA GLY A 122 -21.01 -8.04 0.08
C GLY A 122 -22.23 -8.37 -0.74
N SER A 123 -22.53 -9.66 -0.83
CA SER A 123 -23.77 -10.15 -1.41
C SER A 123 -24.45 -11.13 -0.48
N SER A 124 -25.78 -11.10 -0.40
CA SER A 124 -26.56 -12.15 0.25
C SER A 124 -26.40 -13.46 -0.52
N ARG A 125 -26.00 -14.54 0.17
CA ARG A 125 -25.79 -15.86 -0.44
C ARG A 125 -27.06 -16.41 -1.10
N SER A 126 -28.23 -16.07 -0.56
CA SER A 126 -29.53 -16.55 -1.01
C SER A 126 -30.17 -15.73 -2.13
N THR A 127 -29.94 -14.41 -2.17
CA THR A 127 -30.63 -13.51 -3.11
C THR A 127 -29.70 -12.90 -4.17
N ALA A 128 -28.39 -13.01 -4.01
CA ALA A 128 -27.37 -12.29 -4.79
C ALA A 128 -27.53 -10.76 -4.76
N GLU A 129 -28.33 -10.24 -3.82
CA GLU A 129 -28.51 -8.81 -3.60
C GLU A 129 -27.25 -8.22 -2.97
N ILE A 130 -26.87 -7.03 -3.43
CA ILE A 130 -25.76 -6.27 -2.86
C ILE A 130 -26.18 -5.78 -1.48
N ALA A 131 -25.41 -6.15 -0.46
CA ALA A 131 -25.56 -5.64 0.89
C ALA A 131 -24.41 -4.67 1.20
N MET A 132 -24.73 -3.58 1.90
CA MET A 132 -23.76 -2.64 2.44
C MET A 132 -24.02 -2.46 3.93
N VAL A 133 -22.96 -2.52 4.73
CA VAL A 133 -23.00 -2.34 6.18
C VAL A 133 -21.92 -1.35 6.57
N LEU A 134 -22.28 -0.32 7.33
CA LEU A 134 -21.34 0.66 7.88
C LEU A 134 -20.97 0.26 9.31
N TYR A 135 -19.67 0.20 9.58
CA TYR A 135 -19.09 0.03 10.92
C TYR A 135 -18.36 1.31 11.29
N LEU A 136 -18.79 1.97 12.36
CA LEU A 136 -18.15 3.20 12.83
C LEU A 136 -16.87 2.88 13.63
N GLY A 137 -15.87 3.73 13.48
CA GLY A 137 -14.68 3.76 14.33
C GLY A 137 -14.95 4.45 15.66
N ASP A 138 -14.14 4.13 16.68
CA ASP A 138 -14.21 4.71 18.03
C ASP A 138 -12.87 5.33 18.44
#